data_AF-A0A939KJH2-F1
#
_entry.id   AF-A0A939KJH2-F1
#
_cell.length_a   1.000
_cell.length_b   1.000
_cell.length_c   1.000
_cell.angle_alpha   90.00
_cell.angle_beta   90.00
_cell.angle_gamma   90.00
#
_symmetry.space_group_name_H-M   'P 1'
#
loop_
_entity.id
_entity.type
_entity.pdbx_description
1 polymer ?
#
loop_
_entity_poly.entity_id
_entity_poly.type
_entity_poly.pdbx_seq_one_letter_code
_entity_poly.pdbx_strand_id
1 'polypeptide(L)' 'MLEAKDAYCINCEKITYFILTEEGYECQNCKGINTMRGPRDLNEDPSLKADTVVDLYTPDEME' A
#
# COMPACT_ATOMS: atom_id res chain seq x y z
N MET A 1 3.37 23.37 -9.75
CA MET A 1 4.08 22.35 -10.56
C MET A 1 3.70 21.00 -9.98
N LEU A 2 3.23 20.04 -10.78
CA LEU A 2 2.99 18.68 -10.29
C LEU A 2 4.35 18.01 -10.10
N GLU A 3 4.76 17.80 -8.85
CA GLU A 3 6.02 17.12 -8.56
C GLU A 3 5.90 15.63 -8.90
N ALA A 4 6.67 15.19 -9.88
CA ALA A 4 6.84 13.77 -10.17
C ALA A 4 7.76 13.14 -9.11
N LYS A 5 7.39 11.95 -8.63
CA LYS A 5 8.21 11.14 -7.72
C LYS A 5 8.67 9.87 -8.41
N ASP A 6 9.95 9.56 -8.32
CA ASP A 6 10.49 8.28 -8.78
C ASP A 6 10.26 7.19 -7.72
N ALA A 7 9.60 6.10 -8.13
CA ALA A 7 9.36 4.94 -7.26
C ALA A 7 9.29 3.63 -8.08
N TYR A 8 9.36 2.50 -7.39
CA TYR A 8 9.14 1.19 -8.02
C TYR A 8 7.65 0.94 -8.20
N CYS A 9 7.21 0.64 -9.43
CA CYS A 9 5.84 0.26 -9.71
C CYS A 9 5.69 -1.26 -9.70
N ILE A 10 4.80 -1.77 -8.85
CA ILE A 10 4.54 -3.22 -8.73
C ILE A 10 3.96 -3.83 -10.01
N ASN A 11 3.16 -3.08 -10.77
CA ASN A 11 2.54 -3.57 -12.00
C ASN A 11 3.52 -3.59 -13.17
N CYS A 12 4.51 -2.70 -13.17
CA CYS A 12 5.51 -2.63 -14.23
C CYS A 12 6.79 -3.40 -13.89
N GLU A 13 6.93 -3.79 -12.62
CA GLU A 13 8.10 -4.42 -12.02
C GLU A 13 9.41 -3.65 -12.29
N LYS A 14 9.32 -2.33 -12.44
CA LYS A 14 10.45 -1.43 -12.74
C LYS A 14 10.30 -0.07 -12.06
N ILE A 15 11.41 0.65 -11.97
CA ILE A 15 11.43 2.05 -11.51
C ILE A 15 10.76 2.92 -12.58
N THR A 16 9.82 3.76 -12.14
CA THR A 16 9.07 4.69 -12.99
C THR A 16 8.71 5.94 -12.20
N TYR A 17 8.27 6.97 -12.91
CA TYR A 17 7.78 8.21 -12.33
C TYR A 17 6.28 8.11 -12.03
N PHE A 18 5.90 8.69 -10.90
CA PHE A 18 4.54 8.79 -10.40
C PHE A 18 4.14 10.25 -10.30
N ILE A 19 2.91 10.56 -10.71
CA ILE A 19 2.32 11.90 -10.59
C ILE A 19 1.22 11.85 -9.55
N LEU A 20 1.21 12.81 -8.62
CA LEU A 20 0.11 12.95 -7.67
C LEU A 20 -1.13 13.50 -8.39
N THR A 21 -2.22 12.74 -8.37
CA THR A 21 -3.54 13.09 -8.91
C THR A 21 -4.56 13.17 -7.77
N GLU A 22 -5.81 13.55 -8.08
CA GLU A 22 -6.90 13.56 -7.08
C GLU A 22 -7.20 12.16 -6.50
N GLU A 23 -6.91 11.10 -7.26
CA GLU A 23 -7.15 9.71 -6.86
C GLU A 23 -5.92 9.08 -6.15
N GLY A 24 -4.76 9.74 -6.19
CA GLY A 24 -3.51 9.26 -5.60
C GLY A 24 -2.32 9.31 -6.56
N TYR A 25 -1.30 8.50 -6.31
CA TYR A 25 -0.09 8.48 -7.14
C TYR A 25 -0.28 7.60 -8.39
N GLU A 26 -0.33 8.23 -9.56
CA GLU A 26 -0.47 7.56 -10.85
C GLU A 26 0.89 7.20 -11.46
N CYS A 27 1.13 5.91 -11.69
CA CYS A 27 2.27 5.43 -12.46
C CYS A 27 2.15 5.89 -13.92
N GLN A 28 3.15 6.60 -14.42
CA GLN A 28 3.09 7.11 -15.79
C GLN A 28 3.42 6.09 -16.88
N ASN A 29 3.86 4.89 -16.51
CA ASN A 29 4.11 3.80 -17.47
C ASN A 29 2.87 2.92 -17.70
N CYS A 30 2.16 2.51 -16.65
CA CYS A 30 0.97 1.63 -16.76
C CYS A 30 -0.35 2.31 -16.40
N LYS A 31 -0.34 3.58 -15.97
CA LYS A 31 -1.52 4.32 -15.51
C LYS A 31 -2.21 3.71 -14.29
N GLY A 32 -1.50 2.86 -13.54
CA GLY A 32 -1.99 2.28 -12.29
C GLY A 32 -1.87 3.28 -11.14
N ILE A 33 -2.99 3.50 -10.43
CA ILE A 33 -3.08 4.35 -9.24
C ILE A 33 -2.61 3.58 -8.00
N ASN A 34 -1.83 4.24 -7.14
CA ASN A 34 -1.31 3.70 -5.86
C ASN A 34 -0.53 2.38 -6.03
N THR A 35 0.18 2.23 -7.15
CA THR A 35 1.02 1.08 -7.48
C THR A 35 2.49 1.26 -7.09
N MET A 36 2.83 2.37 -6.44
CA MET A 36 4.17 2.59 -5.90
C MET A 36 4.38 1.75 -4.64
N ARG A 37 5.46 0.97 -4.57
CA ARG A 37 5.89 0.33 -3.33
C ARG A 37 7.10 1.04 -2.74
N GLY A 38 7.06 1.25 -1.43
CA GLY A 38 8.22 1.68 -0.67
C GLY A 38 9.24 0.53 -0.54
N PRO A 39 10.53 0.82 -0.30
CA PRO A 39 11.56 -0.20 -0.14
C PRO A 39 11.33 -1.14 1.07
N ARG A 40 10.44 -0.79 2.00
CA ARG A 40 10.06 -1.61 3.16
C ARG A 40 9.07 -2.73 2.86
N ASP A 41 8.28 -2.58 1.82
CA ASP A 41 7.19 -3.49 1.49
C ASP A 41 7.67 -4.80 0.81
N LEU A 42 8.87 -4.80 0.24
CA LEU A 42 9.45 -5.99 -0.44
C LEU A 42 9.79 -7.13 0.53
N ASN A 43 9.81 -6.88 1.84
CA ASN A 43 10.04 -7.86 2.90
C ASN A 43 8.81 -8.10 3.79
N GLU A 44 7.63 -7.58 3.44
CA GLU A 44 6.42 -7.89 4.19
C GLU A 44 5.81 -9.18 3.63
N ASP A 45 6.21 -10.29 4.25
CA ASP A 45 5.59 -11.60 4.13
C ASP A 45 4.04 -11.49 4.16
N PRO A 46 3.31 -12.26 3.33
CA PRO A 46 1.85 -12.27 3.31
C PRO A 46 1.20 -12.79 4.62
N SER A 47 1.98 -13.11 5.64
CA SER A 47 1.52 -13.57 6.96
C SER A 47 0.96 -12.46 7.85
N LEU A 48 1.22 -11.18 7.56
CA LEU A 48 0.73 -10.04 8.37
C LEU A 48 -0.74 -9.62 8.09
N LYS A 49 -1.50 -10.38 7.30
CA LYS A 49 -2.94 -10.14 7.07
C LYS A 49 -3.87 -11.04 7.87
N ALA A 50 -3.44 -11.53 9.02
CA ALA A 50 -4.30 -12.27 9.94
C ALA A 50 -3.99 -11.85 11.38
N ASP A 51 -4.57 -10.74 11.84
CA ASP A 51 -5.11 -10.58 13.20
C ASP A 51 -5.67 -9.15 13.40
N THR A 52 -6.79 -8.86 12.73
CA THR A 52 -7.68 -7.77 13.16
C THR A 52 -9.12 -8.28 13.19
N VAL A 53 -9.32 -9.48 13.73
CA VAL A 53 -10.60 -9.83 14.36
C VAL A 53 -10.48 -9.31 15.78
N VAL A 54 -10.89 -8.05 15.95
CA VAL A 54 -11.19 -7.50 17.27
C VAL A 54 -12.32 -8.35 17.84
N ASP A 55 -11.98 -9.30 18.70
CA ASP A 55 -12.96 -10.06 19.48
C ASP A 55 -13.53 -9.11 20.55
N LEU A 56 -14.51 -8.32 20.15
CA LEU A 56 -15.36 -7.52 21.02
C LEU A 56 -16.37 -8.45 21.72
N TYR A 57 -15.88 -9.28 22.64
CA TYR A 57 -16.72 -9.92 23.65
C TYR A 57 -16.05 -9.82 25.02
N THR A 58 -16.18 -8.66 25.66
CA THR A 58 -16.38 -8.63 27.11
C THR A 58 -17.87 -8.78 27.39
N PRO A 59 -18.26 -9.87 28.04
CA PRO A 59 -19.16 -9.73 29.18
C PRO A 59 -18.46 -10.15 30.48
N ASP A 60 -18.57 -9.23 31.41
CA ASP A 60 -18.37 -9.36 32.86
C ASP A 60 -19.07 -10.61 33.44
N GLU A 61 -18.59 -11.05 34.60
CA GLU A 61 -19.23 -11.93 35.60
C GLU A 61 -18.71 -13.38 35.79
N MET A 62 -18.29 -13.62 37.04
CA MET A 62 -18.18 -14.85 37.84
C MET A 62 -16.92 -15.72 37.72
N GLU A 63 -15.99 -15.52 38.67
CA GLU A 63 -15.79 -16.44 39.82
C GLU A 63 -15.07 -15.75 41.00
#